data_AF-A0AA97G447-F1
#
_entry.id   AF-A0AA97G447-F1
#
_cell.length_a   1.000
_cell.length_b   1.000
_cell.length_c   1.000
_cell.angle_alpha   90.00
_cell.angle_beta   90.00
_cell.angle_gamma   90.00
#
_symmetry.space_group_name_H-M   'P 1'
#
loop_
_entity.id
_entity.type
_entity.pdbx_description
1 polymer ?
#
loop_
_entity_poly.entity_id
_entity_poly.type
_entity_poly.pdbx_seq_one_letter_code
_entity_poly.pdbx_strand_id
1 'polypeptide(L)' 'MTITRIVYGKMADGSWVKKTTIPHEGPITSATFSADQRHVVTTSKDKTVRVTKLLRSESKLP' A
#
# COMPACT_ATOMS: atom_id res chain seq x y z
N MET A 1 -16.40 -9.55 7.61
CA MET A 1 -15.77 -8.46 8.39
C MET A 1 -14.63 -7.92 7.56
N THR A 2 -14.61 -6.62 7.26
CA THR A 2 -13.58 -6.03 6.40
C THR A 2 -12.33 -5.71 7.22
N ILE A 3 -11.19 -6.28 6.81
CA ILE A 3 -9.88 -5.96 7.35
C ILE A 3 -9.20 -5.01 6.37
N THR A 4 -8.84 -3.84 6.89
CA THR A 4 -8.21 -2.78 6.10
C THR A 4 -6.77 -2.59 6.57
N ARG A 5 -5.83 -2.60 5.63
CA ARG A 5 -4.44 -2.22 5.92
C ARG A 5 -4.06 -0.93 5.22
N ILE A 6 -3.25 -0.13 5.91
CA ILE A 6 -2.72 1.13 5.40
C ILE A 6 -1.26 0.90 5.05
N VAL A 7 -0.87 1.37 3.87
CA VAL A 7 0.54 1.43 3.49
C VAL A 7 1.03 2.85 3.76
N TYR A 8 2.11 2.97 4.50
CA TYR A 8 2.84 4.21 4.71
C TYR A 8 4.16 4.19 3.92
N GLY A 9 4.62 5.37 3.52
CA GLY A 9 5.95 5.57 2.94
C GLY A 9 6.67 6.67 3.68
N LYS A 10 7.98 6.53 3.88
CA LYS A 10 8.83 7.53 4.52
C LYS A 10 9.30 8.55 3.48
N MET A 11 9.18 9.83 3.81
CA MET A 11 9.64 10.96 2.99
C MET A 11 11.10 11.31 3.33
N ALA A 12 11.73 12.14 2.50
CA ALA A 12 13.12 12.55 2.66
C ALA A 12 13.37 13.31 3.97
N ASP A 13 12.39 14.09 4.44
CA ASP A 13 12.41 14.79 5.74
C ASP A 13 12.21 13.85 6.95
N GLY A 14 12.06 12.54 6.70
CA GLY A 14 11.85 11.53 7.72
C GLY A 14 10.40 11.35 8.15
N SER A 15 9.47 12.17 7.66
CA SER A 15 8.04 12.03 7.95
C SER A 15 7.44 10.80 7.26
N TRP A 16 6.37 10.24 7.85
CA TRP A 16 5.62 9.15 7.25
C TRP A 16 4.33 9.66 6.63
N VAL A 17 4.09 9.32 5.37
CA VAL A 17 2.86 9.67 4.66
C VAL A 17 2.07 8.42 4.30
N LYS A 18 0.75 8.50 4.45
CA LYS A 18 -0.15 7.46 3.98
C LYS A 18 -0.11 7.41 2.44
N LYS A 19 0.18 6.23 1.90
CA LYS A 19 0.31 6.00 0.46
C LYS A 19 -0.93 5.37 -0.16
N THR A 20 -1.60 4.48 0.55
CA THR A 20 -2.88 3.89 0.10
C THR A 20 -3.55 3.13 1.25
N THR A 21 -4.78 2.70 1.00
CA THR A 21 -5.56 1.81 1.85
C THR A 21 -6.01 0.61 1.03
N ILE A 22 -5.82 -0.59 1.58
CA ILE A 22 -6.14 -1.85 0.91
C ILE A 22 -7.19 -2.59 1.74
N PRO A 23 -8.44 -2.68 1.25
CA PRO A 23 -9.48 -3.44 1.91
C PRO A 23 -9.43 -4.92 1.48
N HIS A 24 -9.62 -5.81 2.45
CA HIS A 24 -9.82 -7.24 2.26
C HIS A 24 -10.95 -7.72 3.17
N GLU A 25 -11.63 -8.80 2.82
CA GLU A 25 -12.70 -9.39 3.66
C GLU A 25 -12.16 -10.45 4.64
N GLY A 26 -10.85 -10.61 4.65
CA GLY A 26 -10.13 -11.55 5.50
C GLY A 26 -8.71 -11.06 5.79
N PRO A 27 -7.97 -11.77 6.67
CA PRO A 27 -6.62 -11.39 7.02
C PRO A 27 -5.69 -11.41 5.79
N ILE A 28 -4.96 -10.32 5.60
CA ILE A 28 -3.84 -10.27 4.66
C ILE A 28 -2.76 -11.21 5.16
N THR A 29 -2.30 -12.11 4.30
CA THR A 29 -1.29 -13.13 4.60
C THR A 29 0.10 -12.76 4.10
N SER A 30 0.18 -11.94 3.05
CA SER A 30 1.45 -11.43 2.54
C SER A 30 1.26 -10.12 1.77
N ALA A 31 2.30 -9.29 1.74
CA ALA A 31 2.37 -8.07 0.97
C ALA A 31 3.76 -7.92 0.32
N THR A 32 3.83 -7.48 -0.93
CA THR A 32 5.09 -7.25 -1.65
C THR A 32 5.00 -5.97 -2.46
N PHE A 33 6.07 -5.17 -2.42
CA PHE A 33 6.20 -3.97 -3.24
C PHE A 33 6.78 -4.32 -4.60
N SER A 34 6.25 -3.69 -5.64
CA SER A 34 6.90 -3.65 -6.95
C SER A 34 8.22 -2.87 -6.86
N ALA A 35 9.23 -3.29 -7.63
CA ALA A 35 10.55 -2.67 -7.63
C ALA A 35 10.53 -1.18 -8.05
N ASP A 36 9.55 -0.80 -8.88
CA ASP A 36 9.34 0.58 -9.32
C ASP A 36 8.63 1.47 -8.28
N GLN A 37 8.27 0.90 -7.12
CA GLN A 37 7.56 1.57 -6.02
C GLN A 37 6.21 2.19 -6.41
N ARG A 38 5.58 1.72 -7.50
CA ARG A 38 4.28 2.24 -7.95
C ARG A 38 3.12 1.39 -7.45
N HIS A 39 3.37 0.13 -7.12
CA HIS A 39 2.34 -0.81 -6.71
C HIS A 39 2.75 -1.64 -5.50
N VAL A 40 1.72 -2.12 -4.81
CA VAL A 40 1.80 -3.16 -3.79
C VAL A 40 0.84 -4.29 -4.15
N VAL A 41 1.29 -5.52 -3.99
CA VAL A 41 0.48 -6.72 -4.18
C VAL A 41 0.21 -7.33 -2.81
N THR A 42 -1.06 -7.64 -2.52
CA THR A 42 -1.48 -8.29 -1.28
C THR A 42 -2.22 -9.59 -1.58
N THR A 43 -1.95 -10.61 -0.76
CA THR A 43 -2.71 -11.88 -0.74
C THR A 43 -3.48 -11.99 0.58
N SER A 44 -4.66 -12.59 0.54
CA SER A 44 -5.54 -12.65 1.71
C SER A 44 -6.26 -14.01 1.83
N LYS A 45 -6.63 -14.35 3.07
CA LYS A 45 -7.50 -15.51 3.34
C LYS A 45 -8.92 -15.36 2.78
N ASP A 46 -9.31 -14.18 2.32
CA ASP A 46 -10.55 -13.97 1.56
C ASP A 46 -10.52 -14.54 0.14
N LYS A 47 -9.44 -15.27 -0.22
CA LYS A 47 -9.23 -15.91 -1.53
C LYS A 47 -9.04 -14.90 -2.67
N THR A 48 -8.70 -13.65 -2.35
CA THR A 48 -8.39 -12.62 -3.35
C THR A 48 -6.93 -12.18 -3.28
N VAL A 49 -6.44 -11.74 -4.44
CA VAL A 49 -5.19 -10.99 -4.59
C VAL A 49 -5.54 -9.61 -5.08
N ARG A 50 -4.91 -8.58 -4.52
CA ARG A 50 -5.12 -7.19 -4.95
C ARG A 50 -3.81 -6.55 -5.36
N VAL A 51 -3.82 -5.88 -6.50
CA VAL A 51 -2.75 -4.99 -6.95
C VAL A 51 -3.22 -3.56 -6.75
N THR A 52 -2.51 -2.80 -5.91
CA THR A 52 -2.93 -1.45 -5.54
C THR A 52 -1.86 -0.44 -5.91
N LYS A 53 -2.26 0.66 -6.57
CA LYS A 53 -1.38 1.78 -6.88
C LYS A 53 -1.07 2.59 -5.61
N LEU A 54 0.19 2.98 -5.46
CA LEU A 54 0.66 3.86 -4.39
C LEU A 54 0.56 5.32 -4.84
N LEU A 55 0.15 6.21 -3.93
CA LEU A 55 0.21 7.64 -4.16
C LEU A 55 1.67 8.08 -4.27
N ARG A 56 2.04 8.62 -5.43
CA ARG A 56 3.34 9.25 -5.58
C ARG A 56 3.35 10.49 -4.68
N SER A 57 4.45 10.74 -3.98
CA SER A 57 4.61 12.10 -3.44
C SER A 57 4.68 13.03 -4.64
N GLU A 58 3.76 13.99 -4.72
CA GLU A 58 4.00 15.12 -5.61
C GLU A 58 5.31 15.74 -5.14
N SER A 59 6.32 15.69 -6.00
CA SER A 59 7.44 16.61 -5.89
C SER A 59 6.79 17.97 -6.05
N LYS A 60 6.57 18.70 -4.95
CA LYS A 60 6.38 20.14 -5.04
C LYS A 60 7.74 20.66 -5.50
N LEU A 61 7.96 20.64 -6.81
CA LEU A 61 9.08 21.34 -7.42
C LEU A 61 8.89 22.82 -7.08
N PRO A 62 9.96 23.54 -6.72
CA PRO A 62 9.89 24.97 -6.45
C PRO A 62 9.37 25.76 -7.65
#